data_AF-A0A7V5CJE8-F1
#
_entry.id   AF-A0A7V5CJE8-F1
#
_cell.length_a   1.000
_cell.length_b   1.000
_cell.length_c   1.000
_cell.angle_alpha   90.00
_cell.angle_beta   90.00
_cell.angle_gamma   90.00
#
_symmetry.space_group_name_H-M   'P 1'
#
loop_
_entity.id
_entity.type
_entity.pdbx_description
1 polymer ?
#
loop_
_entity_poly.entity_id
_entity_poly.type
_entity_poly.pdbx_seq_one_letter_code
_entity_poly.pdbx_strand_id
1 'polypeptide(L)'
;MSINNSQPQRNLFGDLSLWFLLLSNLATVFFATKENWNLSTIMWIYWFQSITIGFFNFIRILQLKEFSTEGFEINGQPAQPTQGTKIFTAFFFLFHYGFFHFVYMMFLLTGTFTKTYGNASNFIELKYIFLASLLFFINHLFSYFYNRAKDTKKQNIGSLMLYPYARIIPMHLTIIFGSAFGGALPFFLVLKTFADGIMHIVEHNVLRKGELQEA
;
A
#
# COMPACT_ATOMS: atom_id res chain seq x y z
N MET A 1 47.48 -5.80 -3.74
CA MET A 1 46.69 -6.17 -4.93
C MET A 1 45.23 -5.88 -4.60
N SER A 2 44.68 -4.76 -5.06
CA SER A 2 43.34 -4.30 -4.66
C SER A 2 42.27 -5.13 -5.36
N ILE A 3 41.43 -5.82 -4.59
CA ILE A 3 40.24 -6.51 -5.10
C ILE A 3 39.23 -5.42 -5.45
N ASN A 4 39.05 -5.20 -6.74
CA ASN A 4 38.09 -4.26 -7.30
C ASN A 4 36.68 -4.83 -7.06
N ASN A 5 36.02 -4.40 -5.99
CA ASN A 5 34.69 -4.83 -5.63
C ASN A 5 33.67 -3.96 -6.38
N SER A 6 33.57 -4.16 -7.70
CA SER A 6 32.55 -3.52 -8.52
C SER A 6 31.19 -4.12 -8.18
N GLN A 7 30.50 -3.50 -7.22
CA GLN A 7 29.07 -3.67 -6.98
C GLN A 7 28.35 -3.57 -8.34
N PRO A 8 27.49 -4.52 -8.73
CA PRO A 8 26.71 -4.36 -9.94
C PRO A 8 25.81 -3.14 -9.74
N GLN A 9 26.08 -2.06 -10.48
CA GLN A 9 25.18 -0.92 -10.58
C GLN A 9 23.85 -1.43 -11.15
N ARG A 10 22.90 -1.78 -10.29
CA ARG A 10 21.60 -2.29 -10.70
C ARG A 10 20.75 -1.11 -11.17
N ASN A 11 20.48 -1.08 -12.47
CA ASN A 11 19.68 -0.08 -13.15
C ASN A 11 18.33 0.12 -12.47
N LEU A 12 18.07 1.33 -11.96
CA LEU A 12 16.73 1.79 -11.50
C LEU A 12 15.62 1.53 -12.54
N PHE A 13 16.01 1.41 -13.81
CA PHE A 13 15.16 1.16 -14.97
C PHE A 13 14.71 -0.30 -15.13
N GLY A 14 15.23 -1.26 -14.35
CA GLY A 14 14.96 -2.70 -14.52
C GLY A 14 13.81 -3.27 -13.68
N ASP A 15 13.30 -2.53 -12.68
CA ASP A 15 12.22 -3.02 -11.83
C ASP A 15 10.86 -2.82 -12.51
N LEU A 16 10.37 -3.88 -13.15
CA LEU A 16 9.06 -3.92 -13.82
C LEU A 16 7.93 -3.47 -12.90
N SER A 17 8.07 -3.72 -11.59
CA SER A 17 7.14 -3.29 -10.53
C SER A 17 7.09 -1.77 -10.37
N LEU A 18 8.26 -1.09 -10.41
CA LEU A 18 8.36 0.37 -10.37
C LEU A 18 7.65 1.01 -11.56
N TRP A 19 7.90 0.47 -12.75
CA TRP A 19 7.27 0.96 -13.99
C TRP A 19 5.76 0.74 -13.99
N PHE A 20 5.28 -0.41 -13.53
CA PHE A 20 3.84 -0.67 -13.44
C PHE A 20 3.15 0.25 -12.43
N LEU A 21 3.81 0.54 -11.31
CA LEU A 21 3.31 1.44 -10.27
C LEU A 21 3.30 2.91 -10.73
N LEU A 22 4.38 3.36 -11.38
CA LEU A 22 4.44 4.71 -11.96
C LEU A 22 3.43 4.88 -13.09
N LEU A 23 3.28 3.88 -13.97
CA LEU A 23 2.32 3.91 -15.07
C LEU A 23 0.87 3.90 -14.55
N SER A 24 0.58 3.09 -13.52
CA SER A 24 -0.70 3.09 -12.81
C SER A 24 -1.04 4.48 -12.27
N ASN A 25 -0.10 5.10 -11.54
CA ASN A 25 -0.32 6.42 -10.95
C ASN A 25 -0.46 7.52 -12.02
N LEU A 26 0.36 7.48 -13.06
CA LEU A 26 0.26 8.41 -14.19
C LEU A 26 -1.07 8.25 -14.96
N ALA A 27 -1.53 7.02 -15.15
CA ALA A 27 -2.84 6.76 -15.74
C ALA A 27 -3.96 7.32 -14.86
N THR A 28 -3.91 7.13 -13.54
CA THR A 28 -4.88 7.71 -12.61
C THR A 28 -4.89 9.24 -12.68
N VAL A 29 -3.72 9.88 -12.70
CA VAL A 29 -3.60 11.35 -12.85
C VAL A 29 -4.14 11.83 -14.20
N PHE A 30 -3.82 11.10 -15.29
CA PHE A 30 -4.28 11.43 -16.63
C PHE A 30 -5.81 11.35 -16.74
N PHE A 31 -6.42 10.25 -16.29
CA PHE A 31 -7.88 10.12 -16.30
C PHE A 31 -8.54 11.13 -15.36
N ALA A 32 -7.98 11.37 -14.17
CA ALA A 32 -8.49 12.36 -13.24
C ALA A 32 -8.54 13.78 -13.85
N THR A 33 -7.50 14.17 -14.60
CA THR A 33 -7.40 15.50 -15.20
C THR A 33 -8.19 15.62 -16.52
N LYS A 34 -8.25 14.57 -17.35
CA LYS A 34 -9.00 14.59 -18.62
C LYS A 34 -10.51 14.47 -18.43
N GLU A 35 -10.95 13.62 -17.50
CA GLU A 35 -12.37 13.34 -17.23
C GLU A 35 -12.94 14.21 -16.10
N ASN A 36 -12.16 15.16 -15.57
CA ASN A 36 -12.52 16.04 -14.45
C ASN A 36 -13.03 15.26 -13.22
N TRP A 37 -12.38 14.14 -12.88
CA TRP A 37 -12.81 13.36 -11.72
C TRP A 37 -12.66 14.18 -10.45
N ASN A 38 -13.71 14.15 -9.63
CA ASN A 38 -13.67 14.77 -8.33
C ASN A 38 -12.80 13.93 -7.36
N LEU A 39 -12.33 14.57 -6.30
CA LEU A 39 -11.47 13.92 -5.31
C LEU A 39 -12.16 12.74 -4.63
N SER A 40 -13.48 12.82 -4.43
CA SER A 40 -14.31 11.74 -3.86
C SER A 40 -14.17 10.43 -4.65
N THR A 41 -14.30 10.50 -5.97
CA THR A 41 -14.21 9.34 -6.87
C THR A 41 -12.83 8.71 -6.87
N ILE A 42 -11.78 9.54 -6.84
CA ILE A 42 -10.40 9.06 -6.72
C ILE A 42 -10.17 8.39 -5.35
N MET A 43 -10.72 8.98 -4.29
CA MET A 43 -10.58 8.45 -2.93
C MET A 43 -11.26 7.07 -2.79
N TRP A 44 -12.39 6.84 -3.45
CA TRP A 44 -13.02 5.52 -3.53
C TRP A 44 -12.12 4.48 -4.19
N ILE A 45 -11.49 4.81 -5.32
CA ILE A 45 -10.56 3.90 -6.02
C ILE A 45 -9.39 3.53 -5.11
N TYR A 46 -8.79 4.52 -4.45
CA TYR A 46 -7.65 4.29 -3.56
C TYR A 46 -8.04 3.53 -2.28
N TRP A 47 -9.24 3.77 -1.75
CA TRP A 47 -9.77 3.00 -0.63
C TRP A 47 -9.92 1.51 -1.00
N PHE A 48 -10.47 1.19 -2.17
CA PHE A 48 -10.56 -0.20 -2.66
C PHE A 48 -9.20 -0.83 -2.90
N GLN A 49 -8.25 -0.08 -3.47
CA GLN A 49 -6.87 -0.54 -3.65
C GLN A 49 -6.23 -0.88 -2.29
N SER A 50 -6.43 -0.02 -1.29
CA SER A 50 -5.90 -0.19 0.05
C SER A 50 -6.46 -1.45 0.73
N ILE A 51 -7.78 -1.65 0.69
CA ILE A 51 -8.43 -2.87 1.22
C ILE A 51 -7.91 -4.13 0.56
N THR A 52 -7.81 -4.12 -0.77
CA THR A 52 -7.31 -5.26 -1.54
C THR A 52 -5.93 -5.66 -1.03
N ILE A 53 -5.01 -4.70 -0.93
CA ILE A 53 -3.64 -4.98 -0.50
C ILE A 53 -3.60 -5.42 0.97
N GLY A 54 -4.41 -4.81 1.84
CA GLY A 54 -4.55 -5.26 3.21
C GLY A 54 -5.02 -6.71 3.32
N PHE A 55 -6.02 -7.10 2.52
CA PHE A 55 -6.53 -8.48 2.49
C PHE A 55 -5.44 -9.49 2.08
N PHE A 56 -4.71 -9.23 1.00
CA PHE A 56 -3.61 -10.11 0.59
C PHE A 56 -2.45 -10.11 1.60
N ASN A 57 -2.18 -8.98 2.26
CA ASN A 57 -1.18 -8.90 3.32
C ASN A 57 -1.57 -9.74 4.54
N PHE A 58 -2.84 -9.74 4.92
CA PHE A 58 -3.36 -10.62 5.98
C PHE A 58 -3.10 -12.10 5.65
N ILE A 59 -3.41 -12.53 4.42
CA ILE A 59 -3.14 -13.90 3.98
C ILE A 59 -1.63 -14.18 3.98
N ARG A 60 -0.81 -13.22 3.54
CA ARG A 60 0.66 -13.33 3.51
C ARG A 60 1.23 -13.55 4.91
N ILE A 61 0.77 -12.78 5.92
CA ILE A 61 1.18 -12.97 7.32
C ILE A 61 0.84 -14.39 7.79
N LEU A 62 -0.38 -14.89 7.52
CA LEU A 62 -0.79 -16.23 7.94
C LEU A 62 0.06 -17.34 7.30
N GLN A 63 0.50 -17.13 6.07
CA GLN A 63 1.29 -18.10 5.31
C GLN A 63 2.79 -18.09 5.62
N LEU A 64 3.27 -17.18 6.48
CA LEU A 64 4.66 -17.18 6.92
C LEU A 64 5.02 -18.53 7.59
N LYS A 65 6.05 -19.18 7.05
CA LYS A 65 6.65 -20.39 7.63
C LYS A 65 7.76 -20.02 8.61
N GLU A 66 8.71 -19.22 8.15
CA GLU A 66 9.81 -18.67 8.96
C GLU A 66 9.79 -17.14 8.86
N PHE A 67 9.91 -16.46 10.00
CA PHE A 67 9.86 -15.01 10.05
C PHE A 67 10.72 -14.44 11.19
N SER A 68 11.09 -13.17 11.06
CA SER A 68 11.80 -12.39 12.07
C SER A 68 10.82 -11.49 12.81
N THR A 69 11.08 -11.27 14.10
CA THR A 69 10.39 -10.31 14.97
C THR A 69 11.32 -9.19 15.44
N GLU A 70 12.45 -9.00 14.75
CA GLU A 70 13.41 -7.95 15.06
C GLU A 70 12.74 -6.56 15.08
N GLY A 71 12.93 -5.81 16.18
CA GLY A 71 12.31 -4.50 16.37
C GLY A 71 10.78 -4.51 16.49
N PHE A 72 10.15 -5.68 16.59
CA PHE A 72 8.71 -5.83 16.79
C PHE A 72 8.41 -6.18 18.26
N GLU A 73 7.69 -5.29 18.93
CA GLU A 73 7.36 -5.43 20.34
C GLU A 73 5.85 -5.58 20.53
N ILE A 74 5.47 -6.45 21.47
CA ILE A 74 4.10 -6.60 21.93
C ILE A 74 4.10 -6.28 23.43
N ASN A 75 3.33 -5.27 23.83
CA ASN A 75 3.27 -4.77 25.22
C ASN A 75 4.65 -4.36 25.79
N GLY A 76 5.50 -3.74 24.96
CA GLY A 76 6.85 -3.31 25.35
C GLY A 76 7.86 -4.45 25.56
N GLN A 77 7.53 -5.67 25.11
CA GLN A 77 8.43 -6.82 25.14
C GLN A 77 8.73 -7.29 23.71
N PRO A 78 9.97 -7.69 23.40
CA PRO A 78 10.30 -8.25 22.09
C PRO A 78 9.43 -9.46 21.76
N ALA A 79 8.74 -9.41 20.63
CA ALA A 79 7.89 -10.50 20.20
C ALA A 79 8.73 -11.73 19.84
N GLN A 80 8.27 -12.91 20.23
CA GLN A 80 8.93 -14.17 19.86
C GLN A 80 8.39 -14.68 18.51
N PRO A 81 9.21 -15.28 17.63
CA PRO A 81 8.78 -15.76 16.31
C PRO A 81 8.01 -17.10 16.41
N THR A 82 6.88 -17.08 17.12
CA THR A 82 6.02 -18.25 17.35
C THR A 82 4.76 -18.22 16.48
N GLN A 83 4.13 -19.39 16.28
CA GLN A 83 2.84 -19.45 15.59
C GLN A 83 1.76 -18.59 16.27
N GLY A 84 1.79 -18.48 17.61
CA GLY A 84 0.89 -17.61 18.37
C GLY A 84 1.06 -16.14 17.99
N THR A 85 2.30 -15.64 17.95
CA THR A 85 2.63 -14.27 17.51
C THR A 85 2.14 -14.01 16.08
N LYS A 86 2.32 -14.98 15.18
CA LYS A 86 1.87 -14.86 13.78
C LYS A 86 0.36 -14.68 13.68
N ILE A 87 -0.41 -15.56 14.33
CA ILE A 87 -1.88 -15.53 14.31
C ILE A 87 -2.37 -14.23 14.97
N PHE A 88 -1.84 -13.91 16.15
CA PHE A 88 -2.18 -12.67 16.85
C PHE A 88 -1.93 -11.44 15.96
N THR A 89 -0.76 -11.34 15.35
CA THR A 89 -0.40 -10.19 14.49
C THR A 89 -1.30 -10.11 13.26
N ALA A 90 -1.63 -11.25 12.63
CA ALA A 90 -2.52 -11.27 11.48
C ALA A 90 -3.93 -10.76 11.83
N PHE A 91 -4.52 -11.26 12.92
CA PHE A 91 -5.87 -10.84 13.33
C PHE A 91 -5.91 -9.42 13.91
N PHE A 92 -4.87 -9.02 14.65
CA PHE A 92 -4.69 -7.64 15.08
C PHE A 92 -4.62 -6.71 13.86
N PHE A 93 -3.80 -7.07 12.86
CA PHE A 93 -3.73 -6.33 11.60
C PHE A 93 -5.10 -6.23 10.92
N LEU A 94 -5.80 -7.36 10.73
CA LEU A 94 -7.10 -7.38 10.07
C LEU A 94 -8.12 -6.49 10.79
N PHE A 95 -8.21 -6.59 12.12
CA PHE A 95 -9.12 -5.79 12.91
C PHE A 95 -8.75 -4.30 12.89
N HIS A 96 -7.50 -3.96 13.19
CA HIS A 96 -7.05 -2.58 13.30
C HIS A 96 -7.09 -1.85 11.94
N TYR A 97 -6.52 -2.49 10.91
CA TYR A 97 -6.52 -1.97 9.54
C TYR A 97 -7.95 -1.89 8.98
N GLY A 98 -8.77 -2.91 9.22
CA GLY A 98 -10.18 -2.94 8.81
C GLY A 98 -11.01 -1.86 9.50
N PHE A 99 -10.78 -1.63 10.80
CA PHE A 99 -11.47 -0.58 11.56
C PHE A 99 -11.20 0.81 10.98
N PHE A 100 -9.94 1.15 10.65
CA PHE A 100 -9.65 2.40 9.96
C PHE A 100 -10.41 2.49 8.64
N HIS A 101 -10.37 1.45 7.80
CA HIS A 101 -11.09 1.47 6.52
C HIS A 101 -12.60 1.60 6.67
N PHE A 102 -13.17 1.02 7.71
CA PHE A 102 -14.59 1.17 8.04
C PHE A 102 -14.94 2.61 8.40
N VAL A 103 -14.15 3.26 9.26
CA VAL A 103 -14.33 4.69 9.59
C VAL A 103 -14.23 5.56 8.33
N TYR A 104 -13.25 5.26 7.46
CA TYR A 104 -13.12 5.94 6.16
C TYR A 104 -14.34 5.76 5.27
N MET A 105 -14.85 4.54 5.17
CA MET A 105 -16.04 4.24 4.38
C MET A 105 -17.23 5.06 4.89
N MET A 106 -17.44 5.13 6.20
CA MET A 106 -18.48 5.97 6.79
C MET A 106 -18.27 7.45 6.47
N PHE A 107 -17.03 7.95 6.49
CA PHE A 107 -16.73 9.33 6.14
C PHE A 107 -17.01 9.65 4.66
N LEU A 108 -16.76 8.70 3.75
CA LEU A 108 -17.09 8.81 2.33
C LEU A 108 -18.61 8.70 2.08
N LEU A 109 -19.31 7.78 2.77
CA LEU A 109 -20.75 7.52 2.59
C LEU A 109 -21.65 8.59 3.22
N THR A 110 -21.28 9.14 4.39
CA THR A 110 -22.05 10.21 5.06
C THR A 110 -22.04 11.52 4.27
N GLY A 111 -21.20 11.61 3.24
CA GLY A 111 -21.17 12.73 2.32
C GLY A 111 -20.49 13.98 2.89
N THR A 112 -19.92 13.94 4.10
CA THR A 112 -19.13 15.04 4.66
C THR A 112 -17.92 15.35 3.77
N PHE A 113 -17.22 14.31 3.33
CA PHE A 113 -16.13 14.44 2.37
C PHE A 113 -16.63 14.90 1.00
N THR A 114 -17.69 14.25 0.51
CA THR A 114 -18.30 14.54 -0.79
C THR A 114 -18.74 16.00 -0.88
N LYS A 115 -19.48 16.52 0.11
CA LYS A 115 -19.92 17.93 0.16
C LYS A 115 -18.76 18.93 0.12
N THR A 116 -17.62 18.56 0.70
CA THR A 116 -16.45 19.45 0.84
C THR A 116 -15.54 19.40 -0.39
N TYR A 117 -15.42 18.24 -1.04
CA TYR A 117 -14.37 17.97 -2.03
C TYR A 117 -14.90 17.41 -3.37
N GLY A 118 -16.21 17.40 -3.60
CA GLY A 118 -16.77 16.94 -4.87
C GLY A 118 -18.31 16.87 -4.91
N ASN A 119 -18.82 15.98 -5.74
CA ASN A 119 -20.23 15.64 -5.81
C ASN A 119 -20.38 14.12 -5.60
N ALA A 120 -21.59 13.68 -5.28
CA ALA A 120 -21.87 12.25 -5.21
C ALA A 120 -21.53 11.60 -6.56
N SER A 121 -20.81 10.46 -6.51
CA SER A 121 -20.40 9.76 -7.73
C SER A 121 -21.62 9.35 -8.54
N ASN A 122 -21.65 9.74 -9.81
CA ASN A 122 -22.71 9.34 -10.73
C ASN A 122 -22.51 7.89 -11.20
N PHE A 123 -23.47 7.33 -11.93
CA PHE A 123 -23.40 5.95 -12.45
C PHE A 123 -22.18 5.67 -13.33
N ILE A 124 -21.66 6.68 -14.03
CA ILE A 124 -20.49 6.55 -14.89
C ILE A 124 -19.22 6.46 -14.04
N GLU A 125 -19.07 7.33 -13.05
CA GLU A 125 -17.98 7.31 -12.08
C GLU A 125 -17.98 6.00 -11.27
N LEU A 126 -19.15 5.51 -10.85
CA LEU A 126 -19.26 4.20 -10.17
C LEU A 126 -18.77 3.03 -11.04
N LYS A 127 -19.06 3.06 -12.35
CA LYS A 127 -18.53 2.06 -13.29
C LYS A 127 -17.00 2.12 -13.37
N TYR A 128 -16.43 3.31 -13.44
CA TYR A 128 -14.96 3.47 -13.46
C TYR A 128 -14.32 3.07 -12.14
N ILE A 129 -14.92 3.41 -11.00
CA ILE A 129 -14.47 2.96 -9.68
C ILE A 129 -14.46 1.43 -9.64
N PHE A 130 -15.54 0.78 -10.07
CA PHE A 130 -15.64 -0.67 -10.10
C PHE A 130 -14.60 -1.30 -11.03
N LEU A 131 -14.47 -0.78 -12.25
CA LEU A 131 -13.52 -1.31 -13.25
C LEU A 131 -12.07 -1.15 -12.78
N ALA A 132 -11.69 0.02 -12.27
CA ALA A 132 -10.35 0.27 -11.73
C ALA A 132 -10.07 -0.64 -10.53
N SER A 133 -11.02 -0.74 -9.59
CA SER A 133 -10.90 -1.61 -8.42
C SER A 133 -10.74 -3.08 -8.81
N LEU A 134 -11.50 -3.55 -9.80
CA LEU A 134 -11.39 -4.90 -10.32
C LEU A 134 -10.04 -5.17 -10.99
N LEU A 135 -9.56 -4.23 -11.81
CA LEU A 135 -8.24 -4.32 -12.44
C LEU A 135 -7.11 -4.38 -11.40
N PHE A 136 -7.18 -3.52 -10.37
CA PHE A 136 -6.22 -3.57 -9.26
C PHE A 136 -6.30 -4.90 -8.50
N PHE A 137 -7.51 -5.40 -8.25
CA PHE A 137 -7.70 -6.68 -7.60
C PHE A 137 -7.09 -7.84 -8.39
N ILE A 138 -7.37 -7.92 -9.69
CA ILE A 138 -6.81 -8.95 -10.58
C ILE A 138 -5.29 -8.86 -10.63
N ASN A 139 -4.74 -7.64 -10.76
CA ASN A 139 -3.29 -7.44 -10.80
C ASN A 139 -2.62 -7.90 -9.51
N HIS A 140 -3.22 -7.57 -8.36
CA HIS A 140 -2.68 -7.98 -7.07
C HIS A 140 -2.85 -9.48 -6.81
N LEU A 141 -3.96 -10.07 -7.25
CA LEU A 141 -4.20 -11.52 -7.20
C LEU A 141 -3.14 -12.28 -8.02
N PHE A 142 -2.86 -11.81 -9.25
CA PHE A 142 -1.83 -12.39 -10.10
C PHE A 142 -0.44 -12.26 -9.46
N SER A 143 -0.09 -11.06 -8.98
CA SER A 143 1.18 -10.81 -8.30
C SER A 143 1.36 -11.70 -7.07
N TYR A 144 0.30 -11.86 -6.28
CA TYR A 144 0.29 -12.72 -5.10
C TYR A 144 0.57 -14.18 -5.47
N PHE A 145 -0.12 -14.76 -6.47
CA PHE A 145 0.14 -16.14 -6.88
C PHE A 145 1.51 -16.34 -7.52
N TYR A 146 1.95 -15.39 -8.35
CA TYR A 146 3.24 -15.47 -9.05
C TYR A 146 4.43 -15.33 -8.10
N ASN A 147 4.35 -14.46 -7.10
CA ASN A 147 5.43 -14.22 -6.14
C ASN A 147 5.38 -15.17 -4.91
N ARG A 148 4.29 -15.91 -4.71
CA ARG A 148 4.15 -16.88 -3.60
C ARG A 148 5.29 -17.90 -3.53
N ALA A 149 5.85 -18.29 -4.68
CA ALA A 149 6.97 -19.24 -4.75
C ALA A 149 8.35 -18.61 -4.47
N LYS A 150 8.46 -17.27 -4.53
CA LYS A 150 9.70 -16.51 -4.31
C LYS A 150 9.84 -15.96 -2.88
N ASP A 151 8.78 -16.00 -2.08
CA ASP A 151 8.75 -15.62 -0.67
C ASP A 151 9.39 -16.71 0.25
N THR A 152 10.53 -17.27 -0.17
CA THR A 152 11.30 -18.28 0.59
C THR A 152 12.25 -17.66 1.62
N LYS A 153 12.38 -16.32 1.65
CA LYS A 153 13.25 -15.62 2.58
C LYS A 153 12.52 -15.26 3.88
N LYS A 154 13.24 -15.31 5.01
CA LYS A 154 12.74 -14.94 6.34
C LYS A 154 12.32 -13.47 6.39
N GLN A 155 11.03 -13.20 6.34
CA GLN A 155 10.49 -11.83 6.36
C GLN A 155 10.31 -11.31 7.79
N ASN A 156 10.44 -9.99 8.00
CA ASN A 156 10.11 -9.36 9.27
C ASN A 156 8.60 -9.14 9.39
N ILE A 157 7.96 -9.73 10.41
CA ILE A 157 6.50 -9.68 10.58
C ILE A 157 6.00 -8.27 10.93
N GLY A 158 6.78 -7.47 11.68
CA GLY A 158 6.45 -6.10 12.01
C GLY A 158 6.45 -5.20 10.78
N SER A 159 7.44 -5.37 9.89
CA SER A 159 7.49 -4.67 8.60
C SER A 159 6.31 -5.06 7.72
N LEU A 160 5.95 -6.34 7.68
CA LEU A 160 4.81 -6.84 6.92
C LEU A 160 3.47 -6.29 7.46
N MET A 161 3.34 -6.16 8.78
CA MET A 161 2.18 -5.55 9.42
C MET A 161 2.06 -4.06 9.10
N LEU A 162 3.16 -3.31 9.14
CA LEU A 162 3.15 -1.85 8.93
C LEU A 162 3.06 -1.45 7.45
N TYR A 163 3.53 -2.29 6.53
CA TYR A 163 3.61 -1.97 5.11
C TYR A 163 2.31 -1.40 4.51
N PRO A 164 1.11 -1.96 4.75
CA PRO A 164 -0.12 -1.42 4.19
C PRO A 164 -0.53 -0.04 4.76
N TYR A 165 -0.04 0.36 5.93
CA TYR A 165 -0.42 1.64 6.57
C TYR A 165 0.14 2.85 5.84
N ALA A 166 1.23 2.70 5.10
CA ALA A 166 1.78 3.78 4.28
C ALA A 166 0.76 4.32 3.24
N ARG A 167 -0.21 3.49 2.81
CA ARG A 167 -1.29 3.91 1.90
C ARG A 167 -2.42 4.69 2.56
N ILE A 168 -2.57 4.54 3.87
CA ILE A 168 -3.57 5.26 4.66
C ILE A 168 -3.13 6.73 4.91
N ILE A 169 -1.82 7.01 4.90
CA ILE A 169 -1.25 8.33 5.20
C ILE A 169 -1.70 9.41 4.20
N PRO A 170 -1.58 9.22 2.87
CA PRO A 170 -2.05 10.22 1.91
C PRO A 170 -3.53 10.55 2.06
N MET A 171 -4.36 9.56 2.39
CA MET A 171 -5.79 9.74 2.61
C MET A 171 -6.05 10.63 3.84
N HIS A 172 -5.39 10.35 4.98
CA HIS A 172 -5.53 11.16 6.19
C HIS A 172 -5.08 12.59 5.99
N LEU A 173 -3.88 12.76 5.44
CA LEU A 173 -3.32 14.09 5.24
C LEU A 173 -4.18 14.91 4.29
N THR A 174 -4.78 14.30 3.28
CA THR A 174 -5.68 14.99 2.35
C THR A 174 -6.98 15.40 3.01
N ILE A 175 -7.56 14.57 3.88
CA ILE A 175 -8.78 14.94 4.61
C ILE A 175 -8.49 16.13 5.55
N ILE A 176 -7.35 16.11 6.24
CA ILE A 176 -6.99 17.11 7.25
C ILE A 176 -6.50 18.42 6.61
N PHE A 177 -5.65 18.33 5.60
CA PHE A 177 -4.90 19.46 5.05
C PHE A 177 -5.23 19.79 3.59
N GLY A 178 -6.10 19.02 2.92
CA GLY A 178 -6.32 19.14 1.48
C GLY A 178 -6.75 20.55 1.04
N SER A 179 -7.57 21.24 1.83
CA SER A 179 -8.00 22.62 1.53
C SER A 179 -6.92 23.68 1.77
N ALA A 180 -5.89 23.38 2.56
CA ALA A 180 -4.85 24.34 2.94
C ALA A 180 -3.76 24.54 1.86
N PHE A 181 -3.58 23.58 0.95
CA PHE A 181 -2.44 23.53 0.01
C PHE A 181 -2.84 23.78 -1.46
N GLY A 182 -3.64 24.82 -1.74
CA GLY A 182 -3.97 25.23 -3.12
C GLY A 182 -4.91 24.27 -3.87
N GLY A 183 -5.44 23.24 -3.19
CA GLY A 183 -6.42 22.30 -3.72
C GLY A 183 -6.18 20.87 -3.26
N ALA A 184 -7.23 20.19 -2.79
CA ALA A 184 -7.11 18.87 -2.19
C ALA A 184 -6.70 17.77 -3.18
N LEU A 185 -7.06 17.93 -4.47
CA LEU A 185 -6.75 16.96 -5.50
C LEU A 185 -5.26 16.94 -5.89
N PRO A 186 -4.63 18.07 -6.29
CA PRO A 186 -3.18 18.09 -6.53
C PRO A 186 -2.38 17.65 -5.30
N PHE A 187 -2.78 18.11 -4.10
CA PHE A 187 -2.13 17.73 -2.85
C PHE A 187 -2.17 16.22 -2.61
N PHE A 188 -3.33 15.60 -2.79
CA PHE A 188 -3.47 14.14 -2.67
C PHE A 188 -2.59 13.38 -3.66
N LEU A 189 -2.57 13.79 -4.93
CA LEU A 189 -1.80 13.11 -5.98
C LEU A 189 -0.29 13.17 -5.71
N VAL A 190 0.20 14.31 -5.21
CA VAL A 190 1.60 14.48 -4.79
C VAL A 190 1.91 13.56 -3.61
N LEU A 191 1.13 13.62 -2.53
CA LEU A 191 1.32 12.77 -1.35
C LEU A 191 1.29 11.29 -1.71
N LYS A 192 0.37 10.91 -2.61
CA LYS A 192 0.21 9.54 -3.04
C LYS A 192 1.43 9.05 -3.81
N THR A 193 1.96 9.87 -4.72
CA THR A 193 3.17 9.54 -5.48
C THR A 193 4.37 9.38 -4.55
N PHE A 194 4.51 10.26 -3.55
CA PHE A 194 5.55 10.11 -2.51
C PHE A 194 5.38 8.84 -1.68
N ALA A 195 4.17 8.54 -1.20
CA ALA A 195 3.90 7.34 -0.41
C ALA A 195 4.18 6.05 -1.20
N ASP A 196 3.82 6.03 -2.49
CA ASP A 196 4.13 4.89 -3.36
C ASP A 196 5.63 4.74 -3.63
N GLY A 197 6.35 5.86 -3.83
CA GLY A 197 7.80 5.86 -3.93
C GLY A 197 8.49 5.33 -2.67
N ILE A 198 8.04 5.79 -1.49
CA ILE A 198 8.54 5.29 -0.20
C ILE A 198 8.27 3.80 -0.07
N MET A 199 7.05 3.34 -0.38
CA MET A 199 6.72 1.91 -0.31
C MET A 199 7.57 1.07 -1.26
N HIS A 200 7.85 1.55 -2.47
CA HIS A 200 8.73 0.85 -3.40
C HIS A 200 10.15 0.71 -2.82
N ILE A 201 10.70 1.79 -2.24
CA ILE A 201 12.02 1.77 -1.60
C ILE A 201 12.03 0.86 -0.36
N VAL A 202 10.99 0.92 0.47
CA VAL A 202 10.84 0.09 1.67
C VAL A 202 10.69 -1.38 1.28
N GLU A 203 9.87 -1.70 0.28
CA GLU A 203 9.70 -3.05 -0.23
C GLU A 203 11.03 -3.60 -0.74
N HIS A 204 11.78 -2.83 -1.52
CA HIS A 204 13.12 -3.23 -1.96
C HIS A 204 14.14 -3.37 -0.82
N ASN A 205 14.10 -2.50 0.19
CA ASN A 205 15.05 -2.56 1.31
C ASN A 205 14.72 -3.65 2.34
N VAL A 206 13.43 -3.87 2.61
CA VAL A 206 12.94 -4.91 3.53
C VAL A 206 13.11 -6.30 2.90
N LEU A 207 12.91 -6.44 1.59
CA LEU A 207 13.17 -7.69 0.86
C LEU A 207 14.69 -7.97 0.68
N ARG A 208 15.55 -6.94 0.74
CA ARG A 208 17.00 -7.08 0.49
C ARG A 208 17.89 -7.06 1.73
N LYS A 209 17.45 -6.63 2.92
CA LYS A 209 18.28 -6.73 4.15
C LYS A 209 18.62 -8.17 4.55
N GLY A 210 17.91 -9.17 4.03
CA GLY A 210 18.31 -10.58 4.15
C GLY A 210 19.49 -11.00 3.27
N GLU A 211 19.93 -10.20 2.29
CA GLU A 211 21.06 -10.54 1.40
C GLU A 211 22.44 -10.11 1.95
N LEU A 212 22.48 -9.26 2.99
CA LEU A 212 23.74 -8.70 3.53
C LEU A 212 24.14 -9.27 4.89
N GLN A 213 23.36 -10.20 5.45
CA GLN A 213 23.70 -10.91 6.70
C GLN A 213 24.18 -12.36 6.46
N GLU A 214 24.20 -12.83 5.22
CA GLU A 214 24.68 -14.17 4.84
C GLU A 214 25.90 -14.13 3.89
N ALA A 215 26.58 -12.98 3.77
CA ALA A 215 27.86 -12.84 3.07
C ALA A 215 28.95 -12.42 4.05
#